data_AF-A0A957VB56-F1
#
_entry.id   AF-A0A957VB56-F1
#
_cell.length_a   1.000
_cell.length_b   1.000
_cell.length_c   1.000
_cell.angle_alpha   90.00
_cell.angle_beta   90.00
_cell.angle_gamma   90.00
#
_symmetry.space_group_name_H-M   'P 1'
#
loop_
_entity.id
_entity.type
_entity.pdbx_description
1 polymer ?
#
loop_
_entity_poly.entity_id
_entity_poly.type
_entity_poly.pdbx_seq_one_letter_code
_entity_poly.pdbx_strand_id
1 'polypeptide(L)' 'LDETVMPAVDYLMPGGLTWAELTALVRPLAQSPTLVGVDVTIYNPTLDPDRSQAGRIVDFLADLLAG' A
#
# COMPACT_ATOMS: atom_id res chain seq x y z
N LEU A 1 -4.16 -2.57 -5.57
CA LEU A 1 -5.18 -1.92 -4.72
C LEU A 1 -6.34 -1.53 -5.61
N ASP A 2 -7.53 -1.44 -5.05
CA ASP A 2 -8.73 -0.96 -5.75
C ASP A 2 -8.46 0.43 -6.36
N GLU A 3 -8.91 0.63 -7.59
CA GLU A 3 -8.70 1.84 -8.37
C GLU A 3 -9.28 3.08 -7.71
N THR A 4 -10.32 2.92 -6.88
CA THR A 4 -10.96 4.01 -6.15
C THR A 4 -10.20 4.40 -4.90
N VAL A 5 -9.41 3.49 -4.32
CA VAL A 5 -8.67 3.74 -3.07
C VAL A 5 -7.20 4.10 -3.31
N MET A 6 -6.64 3.75 -4.47
CA MET A 6 -5.28 4.07 -4.90
C MET A 6 -5.24 4.46 -6.40
N PRO A 7 -5.65 5.69 -6.75
CA PRO A 7 -5.65 6.15 -8.14
C PRO A 7 -4.28 6.59 -8.66
N ALA A 8 -3.28 6.70 -7.78
CA ALA A 8 -1.95 7.23 -8.11
C ALA A 8 -1.00 6.16 -8.68
N VAL A 9 -1.42 5.49 -9.76
CA VAL A 9 -0.65 4.48 -10.49
C VAL A 9 -0.88 4.63 -12.00
N ASP A 10 0.06 4.16 -12.83
CA ASP A 10 0.00 4.36 -14.28
C ASP A 10 -1.09 3.55 -15.00
N TYR A 11 -1.48 2.41 -14.43
CA TYR A 11 -2.49 1.52 -14.99
C TYR A 11 -3.48 1.07 -13.92
N LEU A 12 -4.74 1.46 -14.09
CA LEU A 12 -5.84 1.09 -13.19
C LEU A 12 -6.49 -0.22 -13.65
N MET A 13 -6.62 -1.16 -12.71
CA MET A 13 -7.31 -2.42 -12.92
C MET A 13 -8.49 -2.51 -11.95
N PRO A 14 -9.73 -2.67 -12.44
CA PRO A 14 -10.90 -2.74 -11.58
C PRO A 14 -10.91 -3.89 -10.58
N GLY A 15 -11.44 -3.65 -9.38
CA GLY A 15 -11.73 -4.69 -8.39
C GLY A 15 -10.51 -5.18 -7.62
N GLY A 16 -9.55 -4.29 -7.35
CA GLY A 16 -8.41 -4.56 -6.50
C GLY A 16 -8.76 -4.63 -5.01
N LEU A 17 -7.77 -4.94 -4.17
CA LEU A 17 -7.95 -4.94 -2.71
C LEU A 17 -8.15 -3.53 -2.14
N THR A 18 -9.01 -3.40 -1.14
CA THR A 18 -9.04 -2.23 -0.26
C THR A 18 -7.79 -2.18 0.64
N TRP A 19 -7.53 -1.03 1.27
CA TRP A 19 -6.45 -0.90 2.25
C TRP A 19 -6.63 -1.84 3.45
N ALA A 20 -7.85 -2.05 3.91
CA ALA A 20 -8.15 -2.96 5.03
C ALA A 20 -7.86 -4.42 4.66
N GLU A 21 -8.26 -4.86 3.46
CA GLU A 21 -7.98 -6.22 2.97
C GLU A 21 -6.49 -6.44 2.73
N LEU A 22 -5.78 -5.46 2.16
CA LEU A 22 -4.32 -5.52 2.02
C LEU A 22 -3.65 -5.66 3.40
N THR A 23 -4.08 -4.88 4.38
CA THR A 23 -3.55 -4.93 5.75
C THR A 23 -3.78 -6.30 6.39
N ALA A 24 -5.00 -6.84 6.29
CA ALA A 24 -5.32 -8.17 6.80
C ALA A 24 -4.46 -9.27 6.13
N LEU A 25 -4.20 -9.14 4.83
CA LEU A 25 -3.37 -10.08 4.07
C LEU A 25 -1.89 -10.02 4.47
N VAL A 26 -1.32 -8.81 4.62
CA VAL A 26 0.12 -8.62 4.79
C VAL A 26 0.56 -8.68 6.26
N ARG A 27 -0.31 -8.34 7.21
CA ARG A 27 0.01 -8.36 8.66
C ARG A 27 0.67 -9.66 9.16
N PRO A 28 0.17 -10.87 8.84
CA PRO A 28 0.84 -12.10 9.27
C PRO A 28 2.22 -12.30 8.62
N LEU A 29 2.44 -11.78 7.41
CA LEU A 29 3.74 -11.82 6.74
C LEU A 29 4.74 -10.89 7.42
N ALA A 30 4.29 -9.69 7.83
CA ALA A 30 5.11 -8.73 8.56
C ALA A 30 5.54 -9.22 9.95
N GLN A 31 4.70 -10.05 10.60
CA GLN A 31 5.02 -10.69 11.88
C GLN A 31 5.96 -11.89 11.73
N SER A 32 6.24 -12.34 10.51
CA SER A 32 7.14 -13.46 10.29
C SER A 32 8.59 -13.05 10.59
N PRO A 33 9.33 -13.81 11.43
CA PRO A 33 10.75 -13.55 11.68
C PRO A 33 11.63 -13.78 10.44
N THR A 34 11.09 -14.35 9.38
CA THR A 34 11.79 -14.59 8.10
C THR A 34 11.55 -13.50 7.06
N LEU A 35 10.70 -12.51 7.34
CA LEU A 35 10.54 -11.37 6.44
C LEU A 35 11.77 -10.45 6.55
N VAL A 36 12.53 -10.34 5.47
CA VAL A 36 13.79 -9.57 5.45
C VAL A 36 13.67 -8.19 4.78
N GLY A 37 12.53 -7.90 4.14
CA GLY A 37 12.32 -6.63 3.45
C GLY A 37 10.99 -6.57 2.68
N VAL A 38 10.65 -5.36 2.24
CA VAL A 38 9.45 -5.06 1.45
C VAL A 38 9.82 -4.03 0.38
N ASP A 39 9.36 -4.25 -0.85
CA ASP A 39 9.45 -3.28 -1.93
C ASP A 39 8.08 -2.65 -2.19
N VAL A 40 8.01 -1.33 -2.19
CA VAL A 40 6.84 -0.57 -2.62
C VAL A 40 7.12 0.01 -3.99
N THR A 41 6.28 -0.32 -4.97
CA THR A 41 6.49 0.02 -6.38
C THR A 41 5.25 0.66 -6.98
N ILE A 42 5.35 1.09 -8.24
CA ILE A 42 4.28 1.59 -9.11
C ILE A 42 3.50 2.82 -8.63
N TYR A 43 3.84 3.41 -7.48
CA TYR A 43 3.33 4.72 -7.07
C TYR A 43 3.79 5.81 -8.05
N ASN A 44 2.84 6.52 -8.66
CA ASN A 44 3.10 7.65 -9.55
C ASN A 44 2.79 8.99 -8.82
N PRO A 45 3.82 9.73 -8.36
CA PRO A 45 3.63 11.02 -7.68
C PRO A 45 3.09 12.13 -8.59
N THR A 46 3.15 11.96 -9.90
CA THR A 46 2.56 12.90 -10.87
C THR A 46 1.02 12.86 -10.80
N LEU A 47 0.46 11.72 -10.40
CA LEU A 47 -0.98 11.51 -10.22
C LEU A 47 -1.46 11.76 -8.78
N ASP A 48 -0.57 12.23 -7.90
CA ASP A 48 -0.82 12.47 -6.47
C ASP A 48 -0.29 13.85 -6.04
N PRO A 49 -0.86 14.95 -6.57
CA PRO A 49 -0.31 16.30 -6.37
C PRO A 49 -0.34 16.77 -4.92
N ASP A 50 -1.30 16.29 -4.11
CA ASP A 50 -1.41 16.61 -2.68
C ASP A 50 -0.65 15.64 -1.77
N ARG A 51 -0.04 14.59 -2.35
CA ARG A 51 0.67 13.53 -1.64
C ARG A 51 -0.17 12.74 -0.64
N SER A 52 -1.50 12.76 -0.81
CA SER A 52 -2.41 11.99 0.04
C SER A 52 -2.19 10.49 -0.12
N GLN A 53 -1.88 9.99 -1.33
CA GLN A 53 -1.60 8.57 -1.53
C GLN A 53 -0.23 8.18 -0.98
N ALA A 54 0.79 9.03 -1.14
CA ALA A 54 2.07 8.84 -0.46
C ALA A 54 1.90 8.75 1.07
N GLY A 55 1.11 9.64 1.67
CA GLY A 55 0.79 9.61 3.10
C GLY A 55 0.17 8.27 3.50
N ARG A 56 -0.83 7.80 2.77
CA ARG A 56 -1.46 6.49 3.02
C ARG A 56 -0.50 5.31 2.92
N ILE A 57 0.42 5.32 1.95
CA ILE A 57 1.46 4.30 1.83
C ILE A 57 2.34 4.30 3.09
N VAL A 58 2.80 5.48 3.53
CA VAL A 58 3.65 5.61 4.71
C VAL A 58 2.91 5.16 5.97
N ASP A 59 1.66 5.58 6.16
CA ASP A 59 0.84 5.18 7.30
C ASP A 59 0.62 3.66 7.34
N PHE A 60 0.35 3.05 6.18
CA PHE A 60 0.21 1.61 6.04
C PHE A 60 1.50 0.87 6.44
N LEU A 61 2.65 1.32 5.93
CA LEU A 61 3.95 0.72 6.28
C LEU A 61 4.28 0.91 7.76
N ALA A 62 3.98 2.08 8.33
CA ALA A 62 4.23 2.37 9.74
C ALA A 62 3.39 1.46 10.65
N ASP A 63 2.09 1.30 10.37
CA ASP A 63 1.22 0.36 11.09
C ASP A 63 1.68 -1.10 10.95
N LEU A 64 2.14 -1.47 9.76
CA LEU A 64 2.62 -2.83 9.49
C LEU A 64 3.91 -3.17 10.25
N LEU A 65 4.83 -2.19 10.37
CA LEU A 65 6.18 -2.38 10.93
C LEU A 65 6.28 -2.02 12.43
N ALA A 66 5.28 -1.35 13.00
CA ALA A 66 5.25 -1.03 14.43
C ALA A 66 4.84 -2.21 15.33
N GLY A 67 4.50 -3.36 14.74
CA GLY A 67 4.14 -4.60 15.43
C GLY A 67 5.32 -5.40 15.96
#